data_AF-R9MGL8-F1
#
_entry.id   AF-R9MGL8-F1
#
_cell.length_a   1.000
_cell.length_b   1.000
_cell.length_c   1.000
_cell.angle_alpha   90.00
_cell.angle_beta   90.00
_cell.angle_gamma   90.00
#
_symmetry.space_group_name_H-M   'P 1'
#
loop_
_entity.id
_entity.type
_entity.pdbx_description
1 polymer ?
#
loop_
_entity_poly.entity_id
_entity_poly.type
_entity_poly.pdbx_seq_one_letter_code
_entity_poly.pdbx_strand_id
1 'polypeptide(L)'
;MIVNLIQKADKEITLIDGYVDVGTLNLLSKKKSDVAVTIYTQKQTKLTKIDVKNFNAQYPTLKIKYTKVFHDRFLILDRATAYHIGASLKDAGKKCFGVNLIQDAGIIKDILQRLELETEE
;
A
#
# COMPACT_ATOMS: atom_id res chain seq x y z
N MET A 1 -8.51 -1.96 -12.97
CA MET A 1 -7.44 -0.94 -12.98
C MET A 1 -6.44 -1.14 -11.83
N ILE A 2 -6.80 -0.88 -10.57
CA ILE A 2 -5.85 -1.00 -9.44
C ILE A 2 -5.39 -2.44 -9.17
N VAL A 3 -6.28 -3.42 -9.30
CA VAL A 3 -5.94 -4.85 -9.16
C VAL A 3 -4.87 -5.26 -10.17
N ASN A 4 -4.96 -4.77 -11.42
CA ASN A 4 -3.97 -5.04 -12.45
C ASN A 4 -2.59 -4.47 -12.08
N LEU A 5 -2.53 -3.36 -11.33
CA LEU A 5 -1.26 -2.82 -10.82
C LEU A 5 -0.72 -3.67 -9.68
N ILE A 6 -1.57 -4.08 -8.73
CA ILE A 6 -1.21 -4.99 -7.63
C ILE A 6 -0.62 -6.30 -8.18
N GLN A 7 -1.19 -6.82 -9.27
CA GLN A 7 -0.73 -8.04 -9.95
C GLN A 7 0.56 -7.86 -10.75
N LYS A 8 1.12 -6.65 -10.87
CA LYS A 8 2.43 -6.45 -11.51
C LYS A 8 3.59 -6.68 -10.54
N ALA A 9 3.38 -6.58 -9.23
CA ALA A 9 4.45 -6.80 -8.26
C ALA A 9 4.91 -8.27 -8.25
N ASP A 10 6.21 -8.46 -8.14
CA ASP A 10 6.86 -9.79 -8.11
C ASP A 10 7.46 -10.15 -6.75
N LYS A 11 7.82 -9.16 -5.94
CA LYS A 11 8.50 -9.35 -4.65
C LYS A 11 7.77 -8.67 -3.52
N GLU A 12 7.46 -7.38 -3.68
CA GLU A 12 6.81 -6.61 -2.61
C GLU A 12 5.94 -5.46 -3.10
N ILE A 13 4.98 -5.12 -2.25
CA ILE A 13 4.11 -3.96 -2.38
C ILE A 13 4.26 -3.12 -1.12
N THR A 14 4.66 -1.87 -1.29
CA THR A 14 4.56 -0.85 -0.25
C THR A 14 3.37 0.04 -0.56
N LEU A 15 2.36 0.03 0.30
CA LEU A 15 1.18 0.88 0.20
C LEU A 15 1.25 1.97 1.26
N ILE A 16 1.22 3.23 0.84
CA ILE A 16 1.07 4.39 1.72
C ILE A 16 -0.35 4.91 1.53
N ASP A 17 -1.20 4.74 2.53
CA ASP A 17 -2.60 5.21 2.51
C ASP A 17 -3.07 5.46 3.95
N GLY A 18 -3.45 6.71 4.25
CA GLY A 18 -3.88 7.09 5.59
C GLY A 18 -5.21 6.47 6.04
N TYR A 19 -6.01 5.90 5.14
CA TYR A 19 -7.39 5.50 5.42
C TYR A 19 -7.76 4.11 4.90
N VAL A 20 -7.05 3.08 5.33
CA VAL A 20 -7.30 1.70 4.92
C VAL A 20 -8.38 0.99 5.76
N ASP A 21 -9.04 0.00 5.13
CA ASP A 21 -9.97 -0.93 5.77
C ASP A 21 -9.96 -2.30 5.09
N VAL A 22 -10.90 -3.19 5.46
CA VAL A 22 -11.03 -4.52 4.86
C VAL A 22 -11.23 -4.50 3.33
N GLY A 23 -11.79 -3.42 2.78
CA GLY A 23 -11.88 -3.21 1.34
C GLY A 23 -10.50 -3.05 0.70
N THR A 24 -9.58 -2.36 1.36
CA THR A 24 -8.17 -2.30 0.94
C THR A 24 -7.54 -3.70 0.95
N LEU A 25 -7.78 -4.50 1.99
CA LEU A 25 -7.28 -5.87 2.05
C LEU A 25 -7.86 -6.76 0.94
N ASN A 26 -9.13 -6.62 0.61
CA ASN A 26 -9.75 -7.37 -0.49
C ASN A 26 -9.09 -7.10 -1.83
N LEU A 27 -8.64 -5.86 -2.09
CA LEU A 27 -7.88 -5.54 -3.29
C LEU A 27 -6.47 -6.16 -3.25
N LEU A 28 -5.79 -6.06 -2.10
CA LEU A 28 -4.45 -6.62 -1.91
C LEU A 28 -4.43 -8.15 -1.92
N SER A 29 -5.55 -8.82 -1.63
CA SER A 29 -5.68 -10.28 -1.73
C SER A 29 -5.42 -10.81 -3.15
N LYS A 30 -5.49 -9.92 -4.15
CA LYS A 30 -5.25 -10.26 -5.56
C LYS A 30 -3.78 -10.17 -5.97
N LYS A 31 -2.87 -9.91 -5.03
CA LYS A 31 -1.41 -10.00 -5.24
C LYS A 31 -1.01 -11.41 -5.70
N LYS A 32 0.16 -11.53 -6.34
CA LYS A 32 0.74 -12.84 -6.64
C LYS A 32 1.10 -13.60 -5.35
N SER A 33 1.25 -14.92 -5.45
CA SER A 33 1.83 -15.71 -4.37
C SER A 33 3.18 -15.13 -3.96
N ASP A 34 3.51 -15.23 -2.67
CA ASP A 34 4.82 -14.85 -2.11
C ASP A 34 5.20 -13.36 -2.17
N VAL A 35 4.41 -12.51 -2.82
CA VAL A 35 4.59 -11.05 -2.77
C VAL A 35 4.30 -10.54 -1.35
N ALA A 36 5.29 -9.92 -0.71
CA ALA A 36 5.11 -9.30 0.59
C ALA A 36 4.36 -7.97 0.46
N VAL A 37 3.56 -7.61 1.45
CA VAL A 37 2.84 -6.35 1.50
C VAL A 37 3.16 -5.64 2.81
N THR A 38 3.55 -4.37 2.71
CA THR A 38 3.65 -3.47 3.86
C THR A 38 2.73 -2.29 3.64
N ILE A 39 1.78 -2.09 4.56
CA ILE A 39 0.89 -0.93 4.55
C ILE A 39 1.38 0.07 5.59
N TYR A 40 1.62 1.29 5.16
CA TYR A 40 1.86 2.47 5.97
C TYR A 40 0.57 3.29 6.03
N THR A 41 -0.03 3.34 7.22
CA THR A 41 -1.33 3.99 7.47
C THR A 41 -1.31 4.83 8.74
N GLN A 42 -2.35 5.59 9.00
CA GLN A 42 -2.54 6.25 10.29
C GLN A 42 -3.13 5.29 11.33
N LYS A 43 -2.89 5.55 12.62
CA LYS A 43 -3.37 4.72 13.75
C LYS A 43 -4.90 4.61 13.81
N GLN A 44 -5.63 5.57 13.24
CA GLN A 44 -7.10 5.54 13.13
C GLN A 44 -7.63 4.62 12.01
N THR A 45 -6.79 3.73 11.49
CA THR A 45 -7.22 2.70 10.54
C THR A 45 -8.34 1.84 11.11
N LYS A 46 -9.24 1.37 10.24
CA LYS A 46 -10.33 0.47 10.63
C LYS A 46 -9.90 -1.01 10.65
N LEU A 47 -8.64 -1.30 10.34
CA LEU A 47 -8.10 -2.64 10.38
C LEU A 47 -7.80 -3.08 11.82
N THR A 48 -8.37 -4.22 12.20
CA THR A 48 -8.07 -4.87 13.47
C THR A 48 -6.90 -5.85 13.33
N LYS A 49 -6.32 -6.26 14.47
CA LYS A 49 -5.32 -7.34 14.50
C LYS A 49 -5.87 -8.66 13.93
N ILE A 50 -7.18 -8.90 14.09
CA ILE A 50 -7.85 -10.10 13.58
C ILE A 50 -7.92 -10.05 12.05
N ASP A 51 -8.24 -8.90 11.46
CA ASP A 51 -8.28 -8.74 9.99
C ASP A 51 -6.90 -9.03 9.38
N VAL A 52 -5.84 -8.49 9.98
CA VAL A 52 -4.46 -8.72 9.53
C VAL A 52 -4.07 -10.20 9.67
N LYS A 53 -4.45 -10.85 10.79
CA LYS A 53 -4.19 -12.28 11.00
C LYS A 53 -4.92 -13.14 9.97
N ASN A 54 -6.21 -12.85 9.72
CA ASN A 54 -7.03 -13.59 8.77
C ASN A 54 -6.53 -13.42 7.34
N PHE A 55 -6.11 -12.20 6.98
CA PHE A 55 -5.47 -11.94 5.69
C PHE A 55 -4.19 -12.76 5.55
N ASN A 56 -3.30 -12.72 6.55
CA ASN A 56 -2.03 -13.45 6.52
C ASN A 56 -2.17 -14.97 6.50
N ALA A 57 -3.26 -15.52 7.03
CA ALA A 57 -3.54 -16.95 6.97
C ALA A 57 -3.78 -17.44 5.53
N GLN A 58 -4.28 -16.56 4.65
CA GLN A 58 -4.62 -16.90 3.27
C GLN A 58 -3.64 -16.30 2.24
N TYR A 59 -3.14 -15.09 2.51
CA TYR A 59 -2.36 -14.27 1.59
C TYR A 59 -1.09 -13.72 2.27
N PRO A 60 -0.21 -14.57 2.84
CA PRO A 60 1.02 -14.09 3.46
C PRO A 60 1.93 -13.39 2.43
N THR A 61 2.75 -12.40 2.81
CA THR A 61 2.89 -11.76 4.13
C THR A 61 2.40 -10.32 4.08
N LEU A 62 1.66 -9.87 5.09
CA LEU A 62 1.16 -8.52 5.30
C LEU A 62 1.69 -7.96 6.63
N LYS A 63 2.32 -6.79 6.57
CA LYS A 63 2.74 -5.99 7.74
C LYS A 63 2.02 -4.64 7.72
N ILE A 64 1.60 -4.19 8.90
CA ILE A 64 1.05 -2.84 9.09
C ILE A 64 2.07 -2.02 9.88
N LYS A 65 2.43 -0.86 9.33
CA LYS A 65 3.23 0.18 9.96
C LYS A 65 2.41 1.46 10.04
N TYR A 66 2.74 2.31 11.00
CA TYR A 66 2.02 3.55 11.23
C TYR A 66 2.89 4.75 10.93
N THR A 67 2.36 5.74 10.20
CA THR A 67 3.05 7.00 9.91
C THR A 67 2.04 8.13 9.74
N LYS A 68 2.50 9.37 9.94
CA LYS A 68 1.71 10.60 9.72
C LYS A 68 2.34 11.57 8.72
N VAL A 69 3.52 11.27 8.16
CA VAL A 69 4.25 12.23 7.33
C VAL A 69 3.73 12.34 5.90
N PHE A 70 2.96 11.36 5.44
CA PHE A 70 2.41 11.34 4.10
C PHE A 70 0.95 11.78 4.10
N HIS A 71 0.66 12.86 3.36
CA HIS A 71 -0.70 13.25 3.00
C HIS A 71 -1.20 12.51 1.76
N ASP A 72 -0.32 12.40 0.76
CA ASP A 72 -0.59 11.70 -0.49
C ASP A 72 -0.50 10.18 -0.34
N ARG A 73 -1.04 9.48 -1.34
CA ARG A 73 -1.13 8.03 -1.34
C ARG A 73 -0.29 7.46 -2.45
N PHE A 74 0.48 6.43 -2.11
CA PHE A 74 1.42 5.82 -3.02
C PHE A 74 1.27 4.31 -3.00
N LEU A 75 1.31 3.71 -4.19
CA LEU A 75 1.46 2.27 -4.37
C LEU A 75 2.82 2.04 -5.04
N ILE A 76 3.74 1.45 -4.30
CA ILE A 76 5.11 1.18 -4.76
C ILE A 76 5.24 -0.33 -4.93
N LEU A 77 5.64 -0.76 -6.12
CA LEU A 77 5.88 -2.15 -6.49
C LEU A 77 7.39 -2.37 -6.58
N ASP A 78 7.86 -3.42 -5.90
CA ASP A 78 9.23 -3.92 -5.95
C ASP A 78 10.30 -2.85 -5.70
N ARG A 79 9.95 -1.82 -4.92
CA ARG A 79 10.77 -0.62 -4.63
C ARG A 79 11.25 0.16 -5.88
N ALA A 80 10.71 -0.14 -7.05
CA ALA A 80 11.21 0.38 -8.33
C ALA A 80 10.14 1.13 -9.12
N THR A 81 8.86 0.75 -9.00
CA THR A 81 7.76 1.39 -9.74
C THR A 81 6.77 1.97 -8.74
N ALA A 82 6.51 3.28 -8.82
CA ALA A 82 5.58 3.93 -7.91
C ALA A 82 4.41 4.60 -8.64
N TYR A 83 3.23 4.53 -8.05
CA TYR A 83 2.03 5.20 -8.51
C TYR A 83 1.52 6.16 -7.45
N HIS A 84 1.24 7.40 -7.83
CA HIS A 84 0.44 8.31 -7.03
C HIS A 84 -1.05 7.99 -7.21
N ILE A 85 -1.80 7.97 -6.11
CA ILE A 85 -3.21 7.61 -6.09
C ILE A 85 -4.03 8.73 -5.47
N GLY A 86 -4.98 9.28 -6.24
CA GLY A 86 -5.77 10.44 -5.82
C GLY A 86 -6.80 10.16 -4.71
N ALA A 87 -7.03 8.90 -4.33
CA ALA A 87 -7.96 8.52 -3.27
C ALA A 87 -7.54 7.24 -2.56
N SER A 88 -8.16 6.96 -1.42
CA SER A 88 -7.83 5.77 -0.62
C SER A 88 -8.27 4.50 -1.35
N LEU A 89 -7.49 3.42 -1.25
CA LEU A 89 -7.75 2.20 -2.03
C LEU A 89 -9.12 1.58 -1.72
N LYS A 90 -9.62 1.72 -0.49
CA LYS A 90 -10.97 1.28 -0.10
C LYS A 90 -12.11 1.90 -0.92
N ASP A 91 -11.83 3.02 -1.59
CA ASP A 91 -12.78 3.77 -2.41
C ASP A 91 -12.66 3.38 -3.90
N ALA A 92 -11.71 2.50 -4.27
CA ALA A 92 -11.59 1.95 -5.61
C ALA A 92 -12.85 1.19 -6.02
N GLY A 93 -13.46 1.62 -7.13
CA GLY A 93 -14.73 1.07 -7.62
C GLY A 93 -15.98 1.73 -7.01
N LYS A 94 -15.83 2.61 -6.01
CA LYS A 94 -16.93 3.42 -5.45
C LYS A 94 -16.92 4.85 -6.00
N LYS A 95 -15.73 5.43 -6.20
CA LYS A 95 -15.52 6.78 -6.73
C LYS A 95 -14.40 6.77 -7.75
N CYS A 96 -14.50 7.63 -8.76
CA CYS A 96 -13.44 7.82 -9.74
C CYS A 96 -12.29 8.63 -9.14
N PHE A 97 -11.04 8.20 -9.37
CA PHE A 97 -9.83 8.93 -8.98
C PHE A 97 -8.69 8.66 -9.96
N GLY A 98 -7.75 9.60 -10.04
CA GLY A 98 -6.56 9.48 -10.87
C GLY A 98 -5.54 8.52 -10.26
N VAL A 99 -4.88 7.76 -11.13
CA VAL A 99 -3.69 6.96 -10.82
C VAL A 99 -2.60 7.36 -11.81
N ASN A 100 -1.49 7.89 -11.31
CA ASN A 100 -0.39 8.38 -12.14
C ASN A 100 0.89 7.62 -11.83
N LEU A 101 1.56 7.11 -12.87
CA LEU A 101 2.89 6.53 -12.75
C LEU A 101 3.92 7.64 -12.50
N ILE A 102 4.74 7.46 -11.47
CA ILE A 102 5.87 8.36 -11.16
C ILE A 102 7.05 7.92 -12.03
N GLN A 103 7.49 8.79 -12.93
CA GLN A 103 8.59 8.52 -13.86
C GLN A 103 9.97 8.79 -13.25
N ASP A 104 10.04 9.67 -12.25
CA ASP A 104 11.28 10.07 -11.61
C ASP A 104 11.66 9.08 -10.49
N ALA A 105 12.73 8.32 -10.70
CA ALA A 105 13.27 7.37 -9.73
C ALA A 105 13.78 8.04 -8.44
N GLY A 106 14.21 9.32 -8.50
CA GLY A 106 14.61 10.10 -7.34
C GLY A 106 13.46 10.28 -6.36
N ILE A 107 12.27 10.62 -6.86
CA ILE A 107 11.05 10.73 -6.02
C ILE A 107 10.74 9.40 -5.33
N ILE A 108 10.87 8.28 -6.04
CA ILE A 108 10.62 6.95 -5.46
C ILE A 108 11.60 6.67 -4.31
N LYS A 109 12.88 7.00 -4.51
CA LYS A 109 13.92 6.84 -3.50
C LYS A 109 13.64 7.73 -2.28
N ASP A 110 13.27 8.98 -2.48
CA ASP A 110 12.98 9.93 -1.39
C ASP A 110 11.78 9.47 -0.55
N ILE A 111 10.72 8.96 -1.19
CA ILE A 111 9.56 8.38 -0.49
C ILE A 111 9.99 7.20 0.38
N LEU A 112 10.77 6.26 -0.20
CA LEU A 112 11.23 5.07 0.53
C LEU A 112 12.16 5.43 1.69
N GLN A 113 13.10 6.36 1.48
CA GLN A 113 13.98 6.85 2.53
C GLN A 113 13.20 7.53 3.66
N ARG A 114 12.17 8.30 3.32
CA ARG A 114 11.30 8.95 4.32
C ARG A 114 10.52 7.93 5.15
N LEU A 115 10.13 6.79 4.58
CA LEU A 115 9.50 5.70 5.32
C LEU A 115 10.47 5.00 6.28
N GLU A 116 11.75 4.90 5.93
CA GLU A 116 12.78 4.25 6.75
C GLU A 116 13.09 5.08 8.00
N LEU A 117 13.24 6.40 7.85
CA LEU A 117 13.49 7.35 8.95
C LEU A 117 12.37 7.35 10.01
N GLU A 118 11.12 7.11 9.62
CA GLU A 118 9.97 7.04 10.54
C GLU A 118 9.87 5.72 11.31
N THR A 119 10.58 4.67 10.88
CA THR A 119 10.56 3.38 11.58
C THR A 119 11.64 3.23 12.65
N GLU A 120 12.48 4.26 12.82
CA GLU A 120 13.53 4.33 13.84
C GLU A 120 13.09 5.11 15.10
N GLU A 121 11.86 5.64 15.11
CA GLU A 121 11.17 6.24 16.28
C GLU A 121 10.08 5.33 16.85
#